data_AF-A0ABD6ESQ2-F1
#
_entry.id   AF-A0ABD6ESQ2-F1
#
_cell.length_a   1.000
_cell.length_b   1.000
_cell.length_c   1.000
_cell.angle_alpha   90.00
_cell.angle_beta   90.00
_cell.angle_gamma   90.00
#
_symmetry.space_group_name_H-M   'P 1'
#
loop_
_entity.id
_entity.type
_entity.pdbx_description
1 polymer ?
#
loop_
_entity_poly.entity_id
_entity_poly.type
_entity_poly.pdbx_seq_one_letter_code
_entity_poly.pdbx_strand_id
1 'polypeptide(L)'
;MFYEFGYFIGSHPKAVLFASIFVVLAASTRFVLFPIVVYTDVRRGFAHENGLSRKEFKRFGEFYNVSMDDFEILAILCESKNGSGERMPISSELIDEVARLDEFIQSMNAEYDGKTKNFKEFMVHRGKSNVFFHVFKALHFMWPPYCSRNNFFSLDPLQTIVFDV
;
A
#
# COMPACT_ATOMS: atom_id res chain seq x y z
N MET A 1 -3.44 -32.55 45.80
CA MET A 1 -3.27 -31.33 44.96
C MET A 1 -4.60 -30.67 44.57
N PHE A 2 -5.37 -31.12 43.58
CA PHE A 2 -6.64 -30.43 43.20
C PHE A 2 -7.72 -30.49 44.29
N TYR A 3 -7.79 -31.59 45.04
CA TYR A 3 -8.74 -31.74 46.16
C TYR A 3 -8.47 -30.75 47.30
N GLU A 4 -7.20 -30.58 47.69
CA GLU A 4 -6.79 -29.63 48.74
C GLU A 4 -7.03 -28.18 48.31
N PHE A 5 -6.79 -27.88 47.02
CA PHE A 5 -7.08 -26.56 46.46
C PHE A 5 -8.58 -26.25 46.45
N GLY A 6 -9.42 -27.21 46.06
CA GLY A 6 -10.88 -27.07 46.12
C GLY A 6 -11.40 -26.91 47.54
N TYR A 7 -10.84 -27.66 48.50
CA TYR A 7 -11.17 -27.52 49.92
C TYR A 7 -10.81 -26.14 50.46
N PHE A 8 -9.66 -25.58 50.07
CA PHE A 8 -9.24 -24.23 50.44
C PHE A 8 -10.19 -23.15 49.91
N ILE A 9 -10.59 -23.24 48.64
CA ILE A 9 -11.57 -22.33 48.03
C ILE A 9 -12.93 -22.42 48.73
N GLY A 10 -13.40 -23.63 49.02
CA GLY A 10 -14.66 -23.87 49.72
C GLY A 10 -14.65 -23.39 51.17
N SER A 11 -13.49 -23.42 51.84
CA SER A 11 -13.34 -22.98 53.23
C SER A 11 -13.28 -21.46 53.37
N HIS A 12 -12.80 -20.73 52.35
CA HIS A 12 -12.65 -19.26 52.39
C HIS A 12 -13.22 -18.56 51.13
N PRO A 13 -14.50 -18.75 50.80
CA PRO A 13 -15.05 -18.29 49.52
C PRO A 13 -15.02 -16.76 49.36
N LYS A 14 -15.25 -16.01 50.45
CA LYS A 14 -15.24 -14.54 50.43
C LYS A 14 -13.84 -13.99 50.16
N ALA A 15 -12.82 -14.52 50.84
CA ALA A 15 -11.44 -14.07 50.66
C ALA A 15 -10.93 -14.34 49.24
N VAL A 16 -11.27 -15.51 48.68
CA VAL A 16 -10.93 -15.86 47.30
C VAL A 16 -11.63 -14.95 46.29
N LEU A 17 -12.91 -14.62 46.50
CA LEU A 17 -13.64 -13.67 45.65
C LEU A 17 -13.06 -12.26 45.71
N PHE A 18 -12.72 -11.76 46.90
CA PHE A 18 -12.08 -10.44 47.01
C PHE A 18 -10.72 -10.42 46.32
N ALA A 19 -9.90 -11.45 46.54
CA ALA A 19 -8.60 -11.56 45.90
C ALA A 19 -8.72 -11.59 44.36
N SER A 20 -9.67 -12.36 43.82
CA SER A 20 -9.87 -12.44 42.37
C SER A 20 -10.36 -11.11 41.78
N ILE A 21 -11.30 -10.42 42.45
CA ILE A 21 -11.78 -9.10 42.03
C ILE A 21 -10.63 -8.09 42.03
N PHE A 22 -9.78 -8.07 43.06
CA PHE A 22 -8.63 -7.17 43.12
C PHE A 22 -7.63 -7.43 41.98
N VAL A 23 -7.36 -8.70 41.66
CA VAL A 23 -6.48 -9.07 40.55
C VAL A 23 -7.07 -8.65 39.20
N VAL A 24 -8.37 -8.89 38.98
CA VAL A 24 -9.06 -8.50 37.75
C VAL A 24 -9.11 -6.98 37.60
N LEU A 25 -9.41 -6.25 38.68
CA LEU A 25 -9.41 -4.79 38.68
C LEU A 25 -8.02 -4.24 38.37
N ALA A 26 -6.97 -4.73 39.04
CA ALA A 26 -5.60 -4.30 38.78
C ALA A 26 -5.17 -4.55 37.33
N ALA A 27 -5.53 -5.72 36.76
CA ALA A 27 -5.28 -6.02 35.35
C ALA A 27 -6.10 -5.10 34.42
N SER A 28 -7.34 -4.80 34.79
CA SER A 28 -8.27 -3.97 33.99
C SER A 28 -7.88 -2.48 34.01
N THR A 29 -7.26 -2.00 35.08
CA THR A 29 -6.77 -0.62 35.21
C THR A 29 -5.82 -0.25 34.08
N ARG A 30 -5.05 -1.20 33.55
CA ARG A 30 -4.18 -0.97 32.38
C ARG A 30 -4.98 -0.53 31.16
N PHE A 31 -6.15 -1.12 30.89
CA PHE A 31 -6.97 -0.75 29.73
C PHE A 31 -7.69 0.59 29.90
N VAL A 32 -7.91 1.03 31.13
CA VAL A 32 -8.49 2.34 31.43
C VAL A 32 -7.44 3.45 31.32
N LEU A 33 -6.22 3.20 31.78
CA LEU A 33 -5.12 4.18 31.75
C LEU A 33 -4.45 4.27 30.38
N PHE A 34 -4.43 3.18 29.61
CA PHE A 34 -3.82 3.14 28.29
C PHE A 34 -4.92 2.88 27.24
N PRO A 35 -5.30 3.89 26.44
CA PRO A 35 -6.32 3.69 25.42
C PRO A 35 -5.90 2.60 24.43
N ILE A 36 -6.85 1.76 24.04
CA ILE A 36 -6.63 0.74 23.02
C ILE A 36 -6.49 1.48 21.68
N VAL A 37 -5.27 1.53 21.15
CA VAL A 37 -4.99 2.05 19.81
C VAL A 37 -5.10 0.90 18.82
N VAL A 38 -6.12 0.94 17.97
CA VAL A 38 -6.29 -0.03 16.88
C VAL A 38 -5.59 0.54 15.65
N TYR A 39 -4.53 -0.13 15.21
CA TYR A 39 -3.88 0.17 13.94
C TYR A 39 -4.60 -0.59 12.83
N THR A 40 -5.13 0.14 11.84
CA THR A 40 -5.80 -0.43 10.67
C THR A 40 -4.86 -0.54 9.45
N ASP A 41 -3.61 -0.13 9.59
CA ASP A 41 -2.62 -0.20 8.52
C ASP A 41 -2.17 -1.66 8.31
N VAL A 42 -2.46 -2.18 7.12
CA VAL A 42 -2.06 -3.51 6.65
C VAL A 42 -0.54 -3.69 6.80
N ARG A 43 0.27 -2.67 6.51
CA ARG A 43 1.74 -2.77 6.57
C ARG A 43 2.23 -3.16 7.96
N ARG A 44 1.63 -2.61 9.01
CA ARG A 44 2.00 -2.89 10.42
C ARG A 44 1.54 -4.27 10.90
N GLY A 45 0.48 -4.81 10.30
CA GLY A 45 -0.02 -6.14 10.63
C GLY A 45 0.80 -7.29 10.04
N PHE A 46 1.41 -7.06 8.87
CA PHE A 46 2.10 -8.12 8.11
C PHE A 46 3.64 -8.00 8.11
N ALA A 47 4.21 -6.82 8.34
CA ALA A 47 5.65 -6.62 8.38
C ALA A 47 6.17 -6.46 9.81
N HIS A 48 7.27 -7.16 10.12
CA HIS A 48 7.94 -7.00 11.41
C HIS A 48 8.51 -5.59 11.55
N GLU A 49 8.27 -4.94 12.69
CA GLU A 49 8.66 -3.54 12.93
C GLU A 49 10.16 -3.29 12.70
N ASN A 50 11.02 -4.23 13.10
CA ASN A 50 12.47 -4.14 12.90
C ASN A 50 13.00 -5.01 11.74
N GLY A 51 12.12 -5.44 10.84
CA GLY A 51 12.46 -6.30 9.71
C GLY A 51 13.31 -5.60 8.64
N LEU A 52 14.00 -6.40 7.81
CA LEU A 52 14.78 -5.89 6.67
C LEU A 52 13.90 -5.13 5.67
N SER A 53 12.70 -5.64 5.37
CA SER A 53 11.76 -5.01 4.44
C SER A 53 11.37 -3.59 4.85
N ARG A 54 11.19 -3.32 6.16
CA ARG A 54 10.89 -1.95 6.63
C ARG A 54 12.10 -1.02 6.44
N LYS A 55 13.33 -1.52 6.62
CA LYS A 55 14.55 -0.73 6.39
C LYS A 55 14.73 -0.41 4.90
N GLU A 56 14.46 -1.38 4.02
CA GLU A 56 14.49 -1.18 2.57
C GLU A 56 13.44 -0.18 2.12
N PHE A 57 12.21 -0.33 2.59
CA PHE A 57 11.12 0.58 2.25
C PHE A 57 11.34 2.00 2.81
N LYS A 58 11.95 2.13 4.00
CA LYS A 58 12.40 3.42 4.53
C LYS A 58 13.45 4.07 3.63
N ARG A 59 14.48 3.33 3.20
CA ARG A 59 15.50 3.83 2.26
C ARG A 59 14.90 4.24 0.92
N PHE A 60 13.88 3.52 0.46
CA PHE A 60 13.13 3.85 -0.74
C PHE A 60 12.39 5.19 -0.60
N GLY A 61 11.68 5.41 0.51
CA GLY A 61 11.07 6.72 0.82
C GLY A 61 12.11 7.85 0.91
N GLU A 62 13.25 7.60 1.58
CA GLU A 62 14.35 8.56 1.67
C GLU A 62 14.91 8.95 0.29
N PHE A 63 15.02 8.01 -0.64
CA PHE A 63 15.45 8.30 -2.03
C PHE A 63 14.51 9.28 -2.75
N TYR A 64 13.21 9.18 -2.45
CA TYR A 64 12.15 10.03 -2.97
C TYR A 64 11.91 11.30 -2.14
N ASN A 65 12.62 11.46 -1.01
CA ASN A 65 12.42 12.53 -0.04
C ASN A 65 11.00 12.55 0.55
N VAL A 66 10.42 11.36 0.79
CA VAL A 66 9.10 11.18 1.38
C VAL A 66 9.19 10.25 2.60
N SER A 67 8.35 10.50 3.59
CA SER A 67 8.22 9.59 4.73
C SER A 67 7.68 8.24 4.26
N MET A 68 8.19 7.15 4.84
CA MET A 68 7.71 5.79 4.58
C MET A 68 6.20 5.65 4.86
N ASP A 69 5.70 6.36 5.87
CA ASP A 69 4.30 6.31 6.29
C ASP A 69 3.38 7.11 5.35
N ASP A 70 3.93 8.10 4.65
CA ASP A 70 3.21 8.99 3.71
C ASP A 70 3.42 8.60 2.24
N PHE A 71 4.12 7.48 2.00
CA PHE A 71 4.41 7.00 0.66
C PHE A 71 3.34 6.00 0.20
N GLU A 72 2.72 6.31 -0.94
CA GLU A 72 1.70 5.50 -1.60
C GLU A 72 2.03 5.36 -3.09
N ILE A 73 1.73 4.20 -3.68
CA ILE A 73 1.97 3.93 -5.09
C ILE A 73 0.60 3.72 -5.77
N LEU A 74 0.33 4.42 -6.86
CA LEU A 74 -0.90 4.28 -7.64
C LEU A 74 -0.68 3.43 -8.89
N ALA A 75 -0.83 2.12 -8.81
CA ALA A 75 -0.84 1.31 -10.03
C ALA A 75 -2.20 1.36 -10.76
N ILE A 76 -2.20 1.59 -12.07
CA ILE A 76 -3.41 1.50 -12.91
C ILE A 76 -3.17 0.41 -13.95
N LEU A 77 -4.00 -0.62 -13.90
CA LEU A 77 -3.89 -1.74 -14.82
C LEU A 77 -4.81 -1.50 -16.02
N CYS A 78 -4.25 -1.52 -17.22
CA CYS A 78 -4.99 -1.40 -18.47
C CYS A 78 -5.13 -2.78 -19.12
N GLU A 79 -6.37 -3.29 -19.23
CA GLU A 79 -6.65 -4.61 -19.81
C GLU A 79 -7.56 -4.54 -21.03
N SER A 80 -7.41 -5.51 -21.93
CA SER A 80 -8.24 -5.62 -23.13
C SER A 80 -9.66 -5.99 -22.74
N LYS A 81 -10.64 -5.21 -23.21
CA LYS A 81 -12.07 -5.47 -22.98
C LYS A 81 -12.54 -6.80 -23.57
N ASN A 82 -11.81 -7.37 -24.53
CA ASN A 82 -12.25 -8.53 -25.28
C ASN A 82 -12.20 -9.84 -24.48
N GLY A 83 -11.65 -9.84 -23.26
CA GLY A 83 -11.69 -11.01 -22.36
C GLY A 83 -11.00 -12.26 -22.90
N SER A 84 -10.35 -12.19 -24.06
CA SER A 84 -9.74 -13.31 -24.77
C SER A 84 -8.43 -13.78 -24.14
N GLY A 85 -7.98 -13.14 -23.06
CA GLY A 85 -6.64 -13.35 -22.49
C GLY A 85 -5.51 -12.92 -23.42
N GLU A 86 -5.83 -12.37 -24.59
CA GLU A 86 -4.85 -11.84 -25.52
C GLU A 86 -4.29 -10.53 -24.99
N ARG A 87 -2.96 -10.39 -25.10
CA ARG A 87 -2.25 -9.18 -24.66
C ARG A 87 -2.77 -7.98 -25.44
N MET A 88 -3.04 -6.88 -24.74
CA MET A 88 -3.37 -5.63 -25.39
C MET A 88 -2.19 -5.18 -26.27
N PRO A 89 -2.36 -4.99 -27.58
CA PRO A 89 -1.28 -4.53 -28.43
C PRO A 89 -0.92 -3.09 -28.04
N ILE A 90 0.38 -2.82 -27.87
CA ILE A 90 0.86 -1.46 -27.62
C ILE A 90 0.80 -0.69 -28.94
N SER A 91 -0.28 0.05 -29.16
CA SER A 91 -0.47 0.91 -30.32
C SER A 91 -0.26 2.40 -29.98
N SER A 92 -0.08 3.24 -31.01
CA SER A 92 0.01 4.69 -30.85
C SER A 92 -1.23 5.27 -30.18
N GLU A 93 -2.41 4.78 -30.54
CA GLU A 93 -3.68 5.24 -29.97
C GLU A 93 -3.74 4.94 -28.47
N LEU A 94 -3.33 3.73 -28.06
CA LEU A 94 -3.28 3.36 -26.65
C LEU A 94 -2.32 4.26 -25.86
N ILE A 95 -1.15 4.56 -26.41
CA ILE A 95 -0.17 5.45 -25.78
C ILE A 95 -0.76 6.85 -25.59
N ASP A 96 -1.47 7.37 -26.58
CA ASP A 96 -2.08 8.70 -26.51
C ASP A 96 -3.31 8.73 -25.57
N GLU A 97 -4.05 7.63 -25.43
CA GLU A 97 -5.10 7.48 -24.41
C GLU A 97 -4.50 7.42 -22.99
N VAL A 98 -3.40 6.68 -22.78
CA VAL A 98 -2.70 6.64 -21.48
C VAL A 98 -2.16 8.02 -21.11
N ALA A 99 -1.62 8.77 -22.07
CA ALA A 99 -1.17 10.14 -21.84
C ALA A 99 -2.34 11.07 -21.45
N ARG A 100 -3.49 10.95 -22.13
CA ARG A 100 -4.70 11.70 -21.76
C ARG A 100 -5.23 11.33 -20.37
N LEU A 101 -5.16 10.05 -20.00
CA LEU A 101 -5.54 9.59 -18.66
C LEU A 101 -4.63 10.19 -17.58
N ASP A 102 -3.31 10.19 -17.81
CA ASP A 102 -2.33 10.78 -16.90
C ASP A 102 -2.58 12.29 -16.70
N GLU A 103 -2.80 13.04 -17.79
CA GLU A 103 -3.16 14.46 -17.71
C GLU A 103 -4.49 14.69 -16.96
N PHE A 104 -5.48 13.83 -17.20
CA PHE A 104 -6.77 13.90 -16.51
C PHE A 104 -6.63 13.68 -15.00
N ILE A 105 -5.91 12.64 -14.57
CA ILE A 105 -5.66 12.35 -13.15
C ILE A 105 -4.94 13.52 -12.49
N GLN A 106 -3.91 14.05 -13.15
CA GLN A 106 -3.17 15.20 -12.64
C GLN A 106 -4.00 16.50 -12.60
N SER A 107 -5.10 16.57 -13.34
CA SER A 107 -6.01 17.73 -13.29
C SER A 107 -7.04 17.65 -12.15
N MET A 108 -7.16 16.50 -11.48
CA MET A 108 -8.13 16.30 -10.42
C MET A 108 -7.85 17.20 -9.22
N ASN A 109 -8.93 17.70 -8.62
CA ASN A 109 -8.90 18.50 -7.41
C ASN A 109 -9.71 17.78 -6.33
N ALA A 110 -9.19 17.77 -5.11
CA ALA A 110 -9.87 17.27 -3.94
C ALA A 110 -10.01 18.38 -2.91
N GLU A 111 -11.16 18.42 -2.22
CA GLU A 111 -11.34 19.32 -1.10
C GLU A 111 -10.92 18.60 0.19
N TYR A 112 -9.95 19.19 0.89
CA TYR A 112 -9.47 18.68 2.16
C TYR A 112 -9.27 19.84 3.12
N ASP A 113 -9.90 19.77 4.31
CA ASP A 113 -9.78 20.80 5.35
C ASP A 113 -10.16 22.22 4.86
N GLY A 114 -11.25 22.31 4.08
CA GLY A 114 -11.74 23.58 3.51
C GLY A 114 -10.83 24.21 2.45
N LYS A 115 -9.82 23.48 1.96
CA LYS A 115 -8.94 23.90 0.88
C LYS A 115 -9.05 22.94 -0.29
N THR A 116 -9.13 23.50 -1.50
CA THR A 116 -8.96 22.72 -2.71
C THR A 116 -7.48 22.47 -2.93
N LYS A 117 -7.10 21.19 -3.00
CA LYS A 117 -5.74 20.74 -3.34
C LYS A 117 -5.77 20.04 -4.67
N ASN A 118 -4.80 20.36 -5.53
CA ASN A 118 -4.63 19.67 -6.80
C ASN A 118 -3.85 18.36 -6.60
N PHE A 119 -4.17 17.32 -7.39
CA PHE A 119 -3.48 16.04 -7.33
C PHE A 119 -1.95 16.17 -7.51
N LYS A 120 -1.49 17.11 -8.36
CA LYS A 120 -0.06 17.37 -8.57
C LYS A 120 0.69 17.79 -7.31
N GLU A 121 0.00 18.33 -6.31
CA GLU A 121 0.62 18.72 -5.04
C GLU A 121 0.99 17.51 -4.17
N PHE A 122 0.38 16.35 -4.41
CA PHE A 122 0.66 15.11 -3.70
C PHE A 122 1.71 14.25 -4.41
N MET A 123 2.00 14.55 -5.68
CA MET A 123 3.00 13.80 -6.45
C MET A 123 4.41 14.11 -5.95
N VAL A 124 5.23 13.07 -5.85
CA VAL A 124 6.64 13.25 -5.51
C VAL A 124 7.38 13.88 -6.68
N HIS A 125 8.29 14.83 -6.41
CA HIS A 125 9.07 15.51 -7.47
C HIS A 125 9.81 14.53 -8.42
N ARG A 126 10.19 13.34 -7.91
CA ARG A 126 10.84 12.27 -8.70
C ARG A 126 9.85 11.18 -9.15
N GLY A 127 8.65 11.12 -8.60
CA GLY A 127 7.56 10.22 -8.97
C GLY A 127 6.79 10.80 -10.14
N LYS A 128 7.35 10.70 -11.35
CA LYS A 128 6.56 10.92 -12.55
C LYS A 128 5.98 9.58 -12.98
N SER A 129 4.67 9.50 -12.89
CA SER A 129 3.76 8.45 -13.35
C SER A 129 4.11 7.80 -14.71
N ASN A 130 4.87 8.50 -15.56
CA ASN A 130 5.02 8.18 -16.97
C ASN A 130 6.47 8.03 -17.47
N VAL A 131 7.50 7.98 -16.60
CA VAL A 131 8.91 7.92 -17.07
C VAL A 131 9.18 6.69 -17.92
N PHE A 132 8.73 5.51 -17.49
CA PHE A 132 8.91 4.27 -18.26
C PHE A 132 8.18 4.29 -19.59
N PHE A 133 6.98 4.89 -19.63
CA PHE A 133 6.20 5.05 -20.85
C PHE A 133 6.81 6.07 -21.82
N HIS A 134 7.37 7.17 -21.31
CA HIS A 134 8.11 8.13 -22.15
C HIS A 134 9.39 7.53 -22.71
N VAL A 135 10.11 6.72 -21.93
CA VAL A 135 11.29 5.97 -22.40
C VAL A 135 10.87 4.95 -23.46
N PHE A 136 9.76 4.23 -23.25
CA PHE A 136 9.21 3.33 -24.26
C PHE A 136 8.83 4.08 -25.55
N LYS A 137 8.12 5.21 -25.46
CA LYS A 137 7.78 6.06 -26.61
C LYS A 137 9.03 6.51 -27.35
N ALA A 138 10.05 6.98 -26.65
CA ALA A 138 11.32 7.39 -27.24
C ALA A 138 12.03 6.23 -27.96
N LEU A 139 12.09 5.05 -27.34
CA LEU A 139 12.69 3.86 -27.93
C LEU A 139 11.90 3.34 -29.13
N HIS A 140 10.56 3.39 -29.08
CA HIS A 140 9.68 2.98 -30.17
C HIS A 140 9.80 3.90 -31.38
N PHE A 141 9.91 5.22 -31.17
CA PHE A 141 10.16 6.19 -32.25
C PHE A 141 11.58 6.13 -32.81
N MET A 142 12.57 5.66 -32.03
CA MET A 142 13.96 5.49 -32.48
C MET A 142 14.21 4.18 -33.25
N TRP A 143 13.32 3.18 -33.15
CA TRP A 143 13.46 1.92 -33.88
C TRP A 143 12.73 1.99 -35.24
N PRO A 144 13.39 1.73 -36.39
CA PRO A 144 12.71 1.74 -37.69
C PRO A 144 11.60 0.67 -37.75
N PRO A 145 10.57 0.85 -38.61
CA PRO A 145 9.41 -0.05 -38.70
C PRO A 145 9.71 -1.49 -39.17
N TYR A 146 10.98 -1.86 -39.35
CA TYR A 146 11.41 -3.19 -39.83
C TYR A 146 11.55 -4.25 -38.73
N CYS A 147 11.50 -3.89 -37.44
CA CYS A 147 11.55 -4.87 -36.35
C CYS A 147 10.17 -5.30 -35.81
N SER A 148 9.08 -4.73 -36.35
CA SER A 148 7.72 -4.90 -35.81
C SER A 148 7.05 -6.26 -36.11
N ARG A 149 7.69 -7.18 -36.85
CA ARG A 149 6.99 -8.42 -37.24
C ARG A 149 7.24 -9.66 -36.40
N ASN A 150 8.38 -9.84 -35.72
CA ASN A 150 8.67 -11.18 -35.14
C ASN A 150 9.46 -11.23 -33.83
N ASN A 151 9.91 -10.12 -33.23
CA ASN A 151 10.61 -10.18 -31.94
C ASN A 151 9.87 -9.34 -30.91
N PHE A 152 8.72 -9.88 -30.48
CA PHE A 152 8.05 -9.43 -29.26
C PHE A 152 9.06 -9.55 -28.11
N PHE A 153 9.37 -8.43 -27.45
CA PHE A 153 9.74 -8.50 -26.05
C PHE A 153 8.58 -9.19 -25.34
N SER A 154 8.74 -10.48 -25.05
CA SER A 154 7.86 -11.21 -24.15
C SER A 154 8.08 -10.62 -22.76
N LEU A 155 7.45 -9.49 -22.50
CA LEU A 155 7.23 -9.00 -21.14
C LEU A 155 6.06 -9.80 -20.60
N ASP A 156 6.28 -10.47 -19.47
CA ASP A 156 5.36 -11.42 -18.84
C ASP A 156 3.93 -10.86 -18.65
N PRO A 157 2.90 -11.73 -18.56
CA PRO A 157 1.47 -11.36 -18.60
C PRO A 157 0.94 -10.52 -17.41
N LEU A 158 1.83 -9.96 -16.60
CA LEU A 158 1.50 -9.10 -15.45
C LEU A 158 2.28 -7.78 -15.57
N GLN A 159 2.09 -7.04 -16.66
CA GLN A 159 2.51 -5.64 -16.66
C GLN A 159 1.42 -4.79 -16.01
N THR A 160 1.41 -4.83 -14.68
CA THR A 160 0.92 -3.72 -13.87
C THR A 160 1.69 -2.48 -14.33
N ILE A 161 0.99 -1.52 -14.93
CA ILE A 161 1.55 -0.18 -15.06
C ILE A 161 1.47 0.39 -13.65
N VAL A 162 2.57 0.25 -12.92
CA VAL A 162 2.74 0.87 -11.62
C VAL A 162 2.95 2.35 -11.90
N PHE A 163 1.93 3.19 -11.68
CA PHE A 163 2.15 4.63 -11.68
C PHE A 163 2.69 4.96 -10.29
N ASP A 164 3.98 5.21 -10.21
CA ASP A 164 4.57 5.79 -9.01
C ASP A 164 4.04 7.23 -8.90
N VAL A 165 3.19 7.47 -7.90
CA VAL A 165 2.70 8.79 -7.49
C VAL A 165 3.51 9.25 -6.29
#